data_AF-A0A4Q3BZS8-F1
#
_entry.id   AF-A0A4Q3BZS8-F1
#
_cell.length_a   1.000
_cell.length_b   1.000
_cell.length_c   1.000
_cell.angle_alpha   90.00
_cell.angle_beta   90.00
_cell.angle_gamma   90.00
#
_symmetry.space_group_name_H-M   'P 1'
#
loop_
_entity.id
_entity.type
_entity.pdbx_description
1 polymer ?
#
loop_
_entity_poly.entity_id
_entity_poly.type
_entity_poly.pdbx_seq_one_letter_code
_entity_poly.pdbx_strand_id
1 'polypeptide(L)'
;MGQDFDRAATAPVERVARALAGHALSKNAEGDMASASEAVDALWPDYRAAALAVLRTLREPSGRMLAVGDAEVWDRMIHAAIEDETLAD
;
A
#
# COMPACT_ATOMS: atom_id res chain seq x y z
N MET A 1 -9.67 5.25 26.55
CA MET A 1 -9.87 3.92 25.95
C MET A 1 -9.67 4.10 24.45
N GLY A 2 -8.43 3.96 23.97
CA GLY A 2 -8.13 4.12 22.54
C GLY A 2 -8.76 2.96 21.79
N GLN A 3 -9.58 3.26 20.78
CA GLN A 3 -10.09 2.22 19.90
C GLN A 3 -8.90 1.66 19.11
N ASP A 4 -8.78 0.34 19.09
CA ASP A 4 -7.78 -0.35 18.30
C ASP A 4 -8.21 -0.28 16.82
N PHE A 5 -7.75 0.75 16.13
CA PHE A 5 -8.08 1.00 14.74
C PHE A 5 -7.20 0.19 13.77
N ASP A 6 -6.18 -0.50 14.29
CA ASP A 6 -5.23 -1.24 13.47
C ASP A 6 -5.74 -2.64 13.12
N ARG A 7 -6.62 -2.70 12.13
CA ARG A 7 -7.17 -3.98 11.64
C ARG A 7 -6.21 -4.74 10.72
N ALA A 8 -5.15 -4.09 10.23
CA ALA A 8 -4.22 -4.68 9.30
C ALA A 8 -2.90 -4.93 10.01
N ALA A 9 -2.45 -6.18 10.10
CA ALA A 9 -1.19 -6.52 10.78
C ALA A 9 0.09 -5.95 10.12
N THR A 10 -0.03 -5.15 9.06
CA THR A 10 1.07 -4.65 8.23
C THR A 10 0.79 -3.24 7.74
N ALA A 11 1.85 -2.43 7.65
CA ALA A 11 1.78 -1.04 7.22
C ALA A 11 1.18 -0.93 5.79
N PRO A 12 0.49 0.17 5.45
CA PRO A 12 -0.05 0.37 4.10
C PRO A 12 1.00 0.25 2.99
N VAL A 13 2.22 0.75 3.18
CA VAL A 13 3.32 0.65 2.20
C VAL A 13 3.69 -0.81 1.95
N GLU A 14 3.87 -1.60 3.00
CA GLU A 14 4.16 -3.03 2.90
C GLU A 14 3.06 -3.78 2.15
N ARG A 15 1.78 -3.46 2.41
CA ARG A 15 0.66 -4.10 1.69
C ARG A 15 0.65 -3.78 0.20
N VAL A 16 0.89 -2.52 -0.18
CA VAL A 16 0.99 -2.14 -1.60
C VAL A 16 2.22 -2.77 -2.23
N ALA A 17 3.36 -2.79 -1.54
CA ALA A 17 4.60 -3.38 -2.03
C ALA A 17 4.47 -4.89 -2.26
N ARG A 18 3.82 -5.63 -1.34
CA ARG A 18 3.49 -7.05 -1.54
C ARG A 18 2.56 -7.26 -2.74
N ALA A 19 1.58 -6.38 -2.95
CA ALA A 19 0.71 -6.46 -4.12
C ALA A 19 1.48 -6.24 -5.43
N LEU A 20 2.40 -5.27 -5.47
CA LEU A 20 3.27 -5.01 -6.62
C LEU A 20 4.21 -6.20 -6.89
N ALA A 21 4.86 -6.73 -5.86
CA ALA A 21 5.71 -7.91 -5.97
C ALA A 21 4.91 -9.13 -6.47
N GLY A 22 3.71 -9.35 -5.92
CA GLY A 22 2.83 -10.43 -6.35
C GLY A 22 2.41 -10.29 -7.82
N HIS A 23 2.11 -9.07 -8.26
CA HIS A 23 1.77 -8.78 -9.66
C HIS A 23 2.94 -9.09 -10.61
N ALA A 24 4.17 -8.76 -10.21
CA ALA A 24 5.37 -8.97 -11.03
C ALA A 24 5.86 -10.43 -11.04
N LEU A 25 5.69 -11.17 -9.95
CA LEU A 25 6.29 -12.50 -9.78
C LEU A 25 5.34 -13.66 -10.09
N SER A 26 4.03 -13.50 -9.83
CA SER A 26 3.07 -14.59 -9.92
C SER A 26 2.64 -14.89 -11.35
N LYS A 27 2.57 -16.18 -11.71
CA LYS A 27 1.94 -16.65 -12.96
C LYS A 27 0.45 -16.32 -13.09
N ASN A 28 -0.20 -15.97 -11.99
CA ASN A 28 -1.60 -15.55 -11.98
C ASN A 28 -1.73 -14.04 -12.31
N ALA A 29 -0.61 -13.36 -12.52
CA ALA A 29 -0.50 -11.97 -12.95
C ALA A 29 0.51 -11.90 -14.11
N GLU A 30 1.51 -11.00 -14.06
CA GLU A 30 2.46 -10.78 -15.16
C GLU A 30 3.76 -11.61 -15.04
N GLY A 31 3.93 -12.34 -13.93
CA GLY A 31 5.10 -13.18 -13.70
C GLY A 31 4.95 -14.60 -14.23
N ASP A 32 5.88 -15.47 -13.86
CA ASP A 32 5.91 -16.87 -14.29
C ASP A 32 5.98 -17.88 -13.13
N MET A 33 6.10 -17.40 -11.88
CA MET A 33 6.22 -18.27 -10.72
C MET A 33 4.88 -18.95 -10.41
N ALA A 34 4.89 -20.28 -10.38
CA ALA A 34 3.69 -21.05 -10.06
C ALA A 34 3.19 -20.87 -8.62
N SER A 35 4.10 -20.59 -7.69
CA SER A 35 3.83 -20.23 -6.30
C SER A 35 4.77 -19.08 -5.93
N ALA A 36 4.22 -17.88 -5.75
CA ALA A 36 5.00 -16.67 -5.55
C ALA A 36 5.09 -16.21 -4.09
N SER A 37 4.38 -16.85 -3.15
CA SER A 37 4.23 -16.33 -1.78
C SER A 37 5.56 -16.10 -1.06
N GLU A 38 6.46 -17.10 -1.06
CA GLU A 38 7.78 -16.97 -0.42
C GLU A 38 8.63 -15.87 -1.08
N ALA A 39 8.55 -15.75 -2.41
CA ALA A 39 9.27 -14.73 -3.15
C ALA A 39 8.70 -13.33 -2.88
N VAL A 40 7.38 -13.19 -2.75
CA VAL A 40 6.73 -11.94 -2.34
C VAL A 40 7.18 -11.53 -0.94
N ASP A 41 7.20 -12.46 0.01
CA ASP A 41 7.64 -12.17 1.38
C ASP A 41 9.11 -11.75 1.45
N ALA A 42 9.97 -12.32 0.59
CA ALA A 42 11.37 -11.95 0.51
C ALA A 42 11.63 -10.63 -0.24
N LEU A 43 10.90 -10.38 -1.33
CA LEU A 43 11.24 -9.32 -2.29
C LEU A 43 10.36 -8.07 -2.20
N TRP A 44 9.25 -8.09 -1.45
CA TRP A 44 8.42 -6.89 -1.32
C TRP A 44 9.18 -5.63 -0.87
N PRO A 45 10.24 -5.68 -0.02
CA PRO A 45 10.95 -4.47 0.38
C PRO A 45 11.53 -3.70 -0.81
N ASP A 46 11.91 -4.39 -1.89
CA ASP A 46 12.43 -3.77 -3.12
C ASP A 46 11.36 -2.95 -3.87
N TYR A 47 10.08 -3.19 -3.58
CA TYR A 47 8.94 -2.47 -4.15
C TYR A 47 8.47 -1.29 -3.28
N ARG A 48 9.10 -1.00 -2.13
CA ARG A 48 8.71 0.11 -1.22
C ARG A 48 8.64 1.46 -1.93
N ALA A 49 9.65 1.79 -2.74
CA ALA A 49 9.68 3.05 -3.48
C ALA A 49 8.50 3.18 -4.46
N ALA A 50 8.15 2.10 -5.14
CA ALA A 50 6.99 2.06 -6.04
C ALA A 50 5.67 2.16 -5.26
N ALA A 51 5.56 1.48 -4.12
CA ALA A 51 4.40 1.57 -3.24
C ALA A 51 4.18 2.99 -2.72
N LEU A 52 5.24 3.68 -2.29
CA LEU A 52 5.19 5.09 -1.91
C LEU A 52 4.74 5.99 -3.06
N ALA A 53 5.19 5.72 -4.28
CA ALA A 53 4.73 6.48 -5.46
C ALA A 53 3.22 6.31 -5.70
N VAL A 54 2.69 5.09 -5.54
CA VAL A 54 1.25 4.81 -5.62
C VAL A 54 0.49 5.59 -4.54
N LEU A 55 0.90 5.51 -3.27
CA LEU A 55 0.24 6.26 -2.18
C LEU A 55 0.30 7.77 -2.41
N ARG A 56 1.44 8.29 -2.88
CA ARG A 56 1.59 9.71 -3.20
C ARG A 56 0.64 10.17 -4.31
N THR A 57 0.36 9.29 -5.28
CA THR A 57 -0.61 9.54 -6.35
C THR A 57 -2.02 9.55 -5.81
N LEU A 58 -2.34 8.67 -4.87
CA LEU A 58 -3.66 8.59 -4.25
C LEU A 58 -4.02 9.84 -3.42
N ARG A 59 -3.07 10.71 -3.07
CA ARG A 59 -3.36 12.02 -2.42
C ARG A 59 -4.23 12.95 -3.26
N GLU A 60 -4.36 12.69 -4.56
CA GLU A 60 -5.16 13.49 -5.48
C GLU A 60 -6.49 12.76 -5.80
N PRO A 61 -7.49 12.81 -4.91
CA PRO A 61 -8.76 12.12 -5.13
C PRO A 61 -9.50 12.71 -6.34
N SER A 62 -10.11 11.84 -7.15
CA SER A 62 -10.96 12.29 -8.26
C SER A 62 -12.24 12.97 -7.75
N GLY A 63 -12.89 13.78 -8.62
CA GLY A 63 -14.17 14.41 -8.27
C GLY A 63 -15.27 13.42 -7.87
N ARG A 64 -15.24 12.18 -8.40
CA ARG A 64 -16.19 11.12 -7.99
C ARG A 64 -15.93 10.61 -6.57
N MET A 65 -14.66 10.57 -6.14
CA MET A 65 -14.31 10.21 -4.76
C MET A 65 -14.77 11.31 -3.81
N LEU A 66 -14.58 12.58 -4.19
CA LEU A 66 -15.04 13.72 -3.40
C LEU A 66 -16.56 13.82 -3.32
N ALA A 67 -17.28 13.41 -4.36
CA ALA A 67 -18.74 13.40 -4.35
C ALA A 67 -19.35 12.46 -3.30
N VAL A 68 -18.58 11.51 -2.77
CA VAL A 68 -19.05 10.51 -1.80
C VAL A 68 -18.24 10.52 -0.49
N GLY A 69 -17.35 11.49 -0.30
CA GLY A 69 -16.41 11.52 0.81
C GLY A 69 -15.91 12.91 1.16
N ASP A 70 -14.90 12.97 2.02
CA ASP A 70 -14.29 14.21 2.49
C ASP A 70 -12.82 14.29 2.03
N ALA A 71 -12.48 15.38 1.35
CA ALA A 71 -11.16 15.59 0.77
C ALA A 71 -10.06 15.69 1.83
N GLU A 72 -10.32 16.40 2.92
CA GLU A 72 -9.32 16.65 3.96
C GLU A 72 -9.08 15.40 4.81
N VAL A 73 -10.15 14.65 5.10
CA VAL A 73 -10.02 13.36 5.78
C VAL A 73 -9.20 12.40 4.94
N TRP A 74 -9.47 12.33 3.63
CA TRP A 74 -8.70 11.49 2.71
C TRP A 74 -7.22 11.86 2.68
N ASP A 75 -6.90 13.15 2.51
CA ASP A 75 -5.52 13.62 2.49
C ASP A 75 -4.78 13.26 3.80
N ARG A 76 -5.40 13.51 4.96
CA ARG A 76 -4.83 13.14 6.28
C ARG A 76 -4.60 11.64 6.42
N MET A 77 -5.52 10.80 5.92
CA MET A 77 -5.36 9.35 5.95
C MET A 77 -4.19 8.86 5.09
N ILE A 78 -4.05 9.40 3.87
CA ILE A 78 -2.93 9.04 2.99
C ILE A 78 -1.60 9.57 3.54
N HIS A 79 -1.60 10.76 4.15
CA HIS A 79 -0.41 11.30 4.80
C HIS A 79 0.04 10.38 5.95
N ALA A 80 -0.87 10.00 6.86
CA ALA A 80 -0.58 9.08 7.94
C ALA A 80 -0.07 7.72 7.42
N ALA A 81 -0.64 7.20 6.32
CA ALA A 81 -0.19 5.96 5.70
C ALA A 81 1.24 6.02 5.12
N ILE A 82 1.70 7.21 4.71
CA ILE A 82 3.07 7.45 4.24
C ILE A 82 4.03 7.65 5.41
N GLU A 83 3.61 8.35 6.48
CA GLU A 83 4.43 8.58 7.66
C GLU A 83 4.71 7.30 8.46
N ASP A 84 3.75 6.37 8.50
CA ASP A 84 3.88 5.07 9.17
C ASP A 84 5.11 4.28 8.69
N GLU A 85 5.42 4.37 7.39
CA GLU A 85 6.65 3.81 6.80
C GLU A 85 7.91 4.48 7.36
N THR A 86 7.93 5.82 7.45
CA THR A 86 9.11 6.58 7.87
C THR A 86 9.44 6.45 9.36
N LEU A 87 8.51 5.94 10.15
CA LEU A 87 8.70 5.66 11.58
C LEU A 87 9.20 4.23 11.83
N ALA A 88 9.15 3.36 10.82
CA ALA A 88 9.57 1.96 10.89
C ALA A 88 11.02 1.71 10.44
N ASP A 89 11.71 2.74 9.92
CA ASP A 89 13.14 2.78 9.58
C ASP A 89 14.00 3.26 10.77
#